data_AF-A0A504YKB7-F1
#
_entry.id   AF-A0A504YKB7-F1
#
_cell.length_a   1.000
_cell.length_b   1.000
_cell.length_c   1.000
_cell.angle_alpha   90.00
_cell.angle_beta   90.00
_cell.angle_gamma   90.00
#
_symmetry.space_group_name_H-M   'P 1'
#
loop_
_entity.id
_entity.type
_entity.pdbx_description
1 polymer ?
#
loop_
_entity_poly.entity_id
_entity_poly.type
_entity_poly.pdbx_seq_one_letter_code
_entity_poly.pdbx_strand_id
1 'polypeptide(L)'
;VLDNPINIDELCTFRQTGIANFRQLVGWPIYGASQPDGQAVSQVQAQMTKAYWSVALDNMRVDERLSNAANEESNRTPVSMPTVIWISLRDEFVYDRGGETGTWRAKDEHTKPILLTGISGMELEELEENFVSLLNNLGNACTPYRVDIDTNKLIESDRPIATEIFSSKSMFKRAFESTSSALAGATLDSQAINIPDSYVDYVKRHAEYHRIPVPPYGPPPAAVFDQILRLVVNNARGLMTSTITVQSLVDASEGIVRRHSCHRSPGGSTDSSKEWHLPNSDKATIERIGLTNMIFFCESGRERTSLAMSVAGLVYCHIVGFAFGYRVDEEERISLRGAKYTKGDFQVIQRLVRMIPHGHQVKREVDYVLDRCFDSMSMMHFHVREQIYFTYVKFQEEMDSGKKDELKRQSLAFLETYFYLILFNLYLHDCESTRWKSSFETWLEQFASRCNYMALLDNLGFPEFEKPDDLRRIRERWRPHSTTVSQVGSIV
;
A
#
# COMPACT_ATOMS: atom_id res chain seq x y z
N VAL A 1 45.03 -1.82 -11.08
CA VAL A 1 45.43 -1.62 -9.68
C VAL A 1 44.14 -1.59 -8.88
N LEU A 2 43.97 -2.58 -8.01
CA LEU A 2 42.87 -2.69 -7.06
C LEU A 2 42.95 -1.49 -6.12
N ASP A 3 41.91 -0.67 -6.01
CA ASP A 3 41.72 0.26 -4.90
C ASP A 3 40.23 0.66 -4.76
N ASN A 4 39.65 0.25 -3.63
CA ASN A 4 38.36 0.58 -3.00
C ASN A 4 37.03 0.22 -3.71
N PRO A 5 36.35 -0.86 -3.29
CA PRO A 5 34.94 -1.05 -3.58
C PRO A 5 34.10 -0.28 -2.55
N ILE A 6 33.22 0.59 -3.04
CA ILE A 6 32.18 1.29 -2.27
C ILE A 6 32.72 2.40 -1.36
N ASN A 7 32.96 3.57 -1.96
CA ASN A 7 33.01 4.83 -1.23
C ASN A 7 31.57 5.11 -0.77
N ILE A 8 31.17 4.67 0.44
CA ILE A 8 29.85 4.95 1.02
C ILE A 8 29.83 6.44 1.39
N ASP A 9 29.56 7.26 0.39
CA ASP A 9 29.38 8.70 0.50
C ASP A 9 27.94 9.05 0.07
N GLU A 10 26.99 8.21 0.50
CA GLU A 10 25.60 8.22 0.07
C GLU A 10 24.67 8.54 1.24
N LEU A 11 23.66 9.39 1.02
CA LEU A 11 22.86 9.96 2.12
C LEU A 11 21.88 8.95 2.69
N CYS A 12 22.10 8.64 3.95
CA CYS A 12 21.18 7.92 4.83
C CYS A 12 20.10 8.89 5.30
N THR A 13 18.88 8.80 4.76
CA THR A 13 17.79 9.73 5.12
C THR A 13 16.75 9.08 6.02
N PHE A 14 16.34 9.77 7.09
CA PHE A 14 15.35 9.29 8.06
C PHE A 14 13.98 9.94 7.82
N ARG A 15 12.92 9.14 7.91
CA ARG A 15 11.54 9.62 8.01
C ARG A 15 10.98 9.21 9.36
N GLN A 16 10.54 10.18 10.15
CA GLN A 16 9.80 9.93 11.39
C GLN A 16 8.31 10.13 11.08
N THR A 17 7.63 9.07 10.62
CA THR A 17 6.21 9.18 10.21
C THR A 17 5.24 8.40 11.09
N GLY A 18 5.70 7.45 11.91
CA GLY A 18 4.81 6.38 12.34
C GLY A 18 4.14 5.73 11.12
N ILE A 19 2.89 5.27 11.28
CA ILE A 19 2.07 4.73 10.19
C ILE A 19 1.12 5.82 9.66
N ALA A 20 1.53 6.51 8.61
CA ALA A 20 0.68 7.43 7.87
C ALA A 20 -0.14 6.68 6.80
N ASN A 21 -1.24 7.30 6.34
CA ASN A 21 -2.12 6.76 5.30
C ASN A 21 -2.62 5.32 5.58
N PHE A 22 -2.70 4.93 6.86
CA PHE A 22 -3.29 3.65 7.27
C PHE A 22 -4.76 3.64 6.91
N ARG A 23 -5.18 2.70 6.06
CA ARG A 23 -6.56 2.62 5.58
C ARG A 23 -6.93 1.19 5.21
N GLN A 24 -8.22 0.91 5.15
CA GLN A 24 -8.77 -0.40 4.82
C GLN A 24 -9.64 -0.29 3.56
N LEU A 25 -9.61 -1.31 2.70
CA LEU A 25 -10.66 -1.48 1.69
C LEU A 25 -11.97 -1.74 2.41
N VAL A 26 -12.93 -0.83 2.31
CA VAL A 26 -14.15 -0.86 3.13
C VAL A 26 -14.82 -2.24 3.05
N GLY A 27 -14.91 -2.90 4.20
CA GLY A 27 -15.51 -4.23 4.37
C GLY A 27 -14.60 -5.43 4.05
N TRP A 28 -13.34 -5.22 3.66
CA TRP A 28 -12.38 -6.31 3.31
C TRP A 28 -11.14 -6.26 4.22
N PRO A 29 -10.54 -7.42 4.57
CA PRO A 29 -9.35 -7.49 5.43
C PRO A 29 -8.05 -7.15 4.67
N ILE A 30 -8.09 -6.09 3.84
CA ILE A 30 -7.00 -5.59 3.02
C ILE A 30 -6.75 -4.14 3.41
N TYR A 31 -5.51 -3.84 3.79
CA TYR A 31 -5.09 -2.56 4.35
C TYR A 31 -3.93 -1.98 3.55
N GLY A 32 -3.79 -0.67 3.63
CA GLY A 32 -2.71 0.10 3.05
C GLY A 32 -2.08 1.04 4.05
N ALA A 33 -0.77 1.24 4.01
CA ALA A 33 -0.04 2.16 4.88
C ALA A 33 1.19 2.77 4.22
N SER A 34 1.75 3.82 4.82
CA SER A 34 3.13 4.25 4.61
C SER A 34 4.11 3.33 5.34
N GLN A 35 5.42 3.57 5.16
CA GLN A 35 6.48 2.84 5.85
C GLN A 35 6.26 2.89 7.37
N PRO A 36 6.03 1.75 8.04
CA PRO A 36 5.95 1.70 9.49
C PRO A 36 7.34 1.63 10.11
N ASP A 37 7.44 2.07 11.37
CA ASP A 37 8.53 1.73 12.28
C ASP A 37 8.17 0.54 13.18
N GLY A 38 9.14 -0.02 13.90
CA GLY A 38 8.92 -1.22 14.72
C GLY A 38 7.91 -1.02 15.86
N GLN A 39 7.82 0.19 16.40
CA GLN A 39 6.83 0.51 17.43
C GLN A 39 5.42 0.49 16.86
N ALA A 40 5.22 1.09 15.69
CA ALA A 40 3.93 1.16 15.03
C ALA A 40 3.47 -0.22 14.55
N VAL A 41 4.38 -1.07 14.04
CA VAL A 41 4.07 -2.49 13.74
C VAL A 41 3.56 -3.20 15.00
N SER A 42 4.28 -3.05 16.12
CA SER A 42 3.90 -3.68 17.39
C SER A 42 2.54 -3.20 17.91
N GLN A 43 2.24 -1.90 17.73
CA GLN A 43 0.97 -1.29 18.12
C GLN A 43 -0.19 -1.80 17.27
N VAL A 44 -0.04 -1.84 15.94
CA VAL A 44 -1.07 -2.38 15.04
C VAL A 44 -1.36 -3.83 15.39
N GLN A 45 -0.31 -4.64 15.60
CA GLN A 45 -0.47 -6.04 15.97
C GLN A 45 -1.17 -6.21 17.32
N ALA A 46 -0.84 -5.38 18.32
CA ALA A 46 -1.51 -5.38 19.62
C ALA A 46 -2.99 -4.96 19.52
N GLN A 47 -3.31 -3.93 18.73
CA GLN A 47 -4.68 -3.48 18.50
C GLN A 47 -5.52 -4.55 17.80
N MET A 48 -4.96 -5.21 16.77
CA MET A 48 -5.62 -6.33 16.10
C MET A 48 -5.84 -7.48 17.08
N THR A 49 -4.83 -7.86 17.86
CA THR A 49 -4.95 -8.91 18.88
C THR A 49 -6.11 -8.62 19.84
N LYS A 50 -6.22 -7.38 20.33
CA LYS A 50 -7.33 -6.94 21.20
C LYS A 50 -8.68 -7.02 20.49
N ALA A 51 -8.78 -6.54 19.24
CA ALA A 51 -10.03 -6.55 18.48
C ALA A 51 -10.55 -7.97 18.25
N TYR A 52 -9.70 -8.87 17.74
CA TYR A 52 -10.09 -10.27 17.50
C TYR A 52 -10.42 -11.01 18.80
N TRP A 53 -9.69 -10.72 19.88
CA TRP A 53 -9.99 -11.32 21.18
C TRP A 53 -11.31 -10.82 21.76
N SER A 54 -11.61 -9.52 21.63
CA SER A 54 -12.91 -8.96 22.03
C SER A 54 -14.07 -9.63 21.29
N VAL A 55 -13.92 -9.85 19.99
CA VAL A 55 -14.91 -10.55 19.16
C VAL A 55 -15.06 -12.00 19.59
N ALA A 56 -13.95 -12.69 19.92
CA ALA A 56 -14.02 -14.04 20.46
C ALA A 56 -14.81 -14.08 21.78
N LEU A 57 -14.60 -13.12 22.68
CA LEU A 57 -15.35 -13.01 23.94
C LEU A 57 -16.85 -12.71 23.72
N ASP A 58 -17.20 -11.86 22.76
CA ASP A 58 -18.59 -11.55 22.47
C ASP A 58 -19.33 -12.74 21.85
N ASN A 59 -18.67 -13.53 20.99
CA ASN A 59 -19.22 -14.80 20.49
C ASN A 59 -19.47 -15.78 21.65
N MET A 60 -18.56 -15.85 22.64
CA MET A 60 -18.77 -16.67 23.85
C MET A 60 -20.02 -16.25 24.63
N ARG A 61 -20.29 -14.94 24.77
CA ARG A 61 -21.47 -14.41 25.48
C ARG A 61 -22.79 -14.68 24.74
N VAL A 62 -22.77 -14.74 23.41
CA VAL A 62 -23.95 -15.10 22.60
C VAL A 62 -24.28 -16.58 22.78
N ASP A 63 -23.27 -17.46 22.79
CA ASP A 63 -23.47 -18.89 23.03
C ASP A 63 -23.93 -19.20 24.47
N GLU A 64 -23.50 -18.44 25.48
CA GLU A 64 -24.03 -18.53 26.85
C GLU A 64 -25.52 -18.19 26.96
N ARG A 65 -26.07 -17.35 26.06
CA ARG A 65 -27.52 -17.09 25.98
C ARG A 65 -28.30 -18.25 25.38
N LEU A 66 -27.65 -19.10 24.58
CA LEU A 66 -28.25 -20.26 23.91
C LEU A 66 -28.03 -21.56 24.71
N SER A 67 -26.94 -21.68 25.48
CA SER A 67 -26.56 -22.87 26.25
C SER A 67 -27.26 -23.00 27.60
N ASN A 68 -27.97 -21.98 28.08
CA ASN A 68 -28.93 -22.11 29.19
C ASN A 68 -30.15 -23.00 28.86
N ALA A 69 -30.17 -23.68 27.71
CA ALA A 69 -31.21 -24.63 27.33
C ALA A 69 -30.77 -26.12 27.35
N ALA A 70 -29.49 -26.49 27.33
CA ALA A 70 -29.09 -27.90 27.43
C ALA A 70 -27.57 -28.13 27.62
N ASN A 71 -27.23 -28.74 28.75
CA ASN A 71 -26.09 -29.63 29.01
C ASN A 71 -24.65 -29.07 29.18
N GLU A 72 -24.08 -29.54 30.31
CA GLU A 72 -22.69 -29.52 30.72
C GLU A 72 -21.84 -30.48 29.86
N GLU A 73 -21.35 -30.01 28.72
CA GLU A 73 -20.10 -30.51 28.12
C GLU A 73 -19.25 -29.29 27.78
N SER A 74 -17.95 -29.35 28.07
CA SER A 74 -17.01 -28.24 27.89
C SER A 74 -16.91 -27.85 26.41
N ASN A 75 -17.83 -27.02 25.94
CA ASN A 75 -17.81 -26.46 24.60
C ASN A 75 -16.59 -25.53 24.51
N ARG A 76 -15.51 -26.05 23.91
CA ARG A 76 -14.39 -25.22 23.46
C ARG A 76 -14.94 -24.26 22.41
N THR A 77 -15.28 -23.05 22.82
CA THR A 77 -15.74 -22.01 21.92
C THR A 77 -14.62 -21.73 20.91
N PRO A 78 -14.92 -21.72 19.59
CA PRO A 78 -13.90 -21.46 18.58
C PRO A 78 -13.39 -20.04 18.74
N VAL A 79 -12.11 -19.92 19.14
CA VAL A 79 -11.43 -18.62 19.22
C VAL A 79 -10.97 -18.24 17.81
N SER A 80 -11.29 -17.03 17.36
CA SER A 80 -10.78 -16.48 16.11
C SER A 80 -9.28 -16.23 16.22
N MET A 81 -8.49 -16.90 15.40
CA MET A 81 -7.03 -16.84 15.45
C MET A 81 -6.47 -16.05 14.26
N PRO A 82 -6.17 -14.74 14.41
CA PRO A 82 -5.79 -13.90 13.29
C PRO A 82 -4.34 -14.13 12.83
N THR A 83 -4.12 -13.89 11.54
CA THR A 83 -2.83 -13.83 10.86
C THR A 83 -2.68 -12.41 10.28
N VAL A 84 -1.50 -11.81 10.42
CA VAL A 84 -1.20 -10.48 9.89
C VAL A 84 -0.03 -10.60 8.93
N ILE A 85 -0.26 -10.26 7.67
CA ILE A 85 0.73 -10.35 6.60
C ILE A 85 1.10 -8.93 6.20
N TRP A 86 2.34 -8.54 6.45
CA TRP A 86 2.91 -7.26 6.04
C TRP A 86 3.60 -7.42 4.69
N ILE A 87 3.23 -6.59 3.71
CA ILE A 87 3.76 -6.66 2.36
C ILE A 87 4.44 -5.34 1.99
N SER A 88 5.77 -5.36 1.93
CA SER A 88 6.57 -4.24 1.47
C SER A 88 6.56 -4.17 -0.06
N LEU A 89 6.16 -3.02 -0.60
CA LEU A 89 6.14 -2.72 -2.03
C LEU A 89 7.39 -2.01 -2.51
N ARG A 90 8.42 -1.91 -1.65
CA ARG A 90 9.60 -1.07 -1.87
C ARG A 90 10.69 -1.83 -2.60
N ASP A 91 11.14 -1.26 -3.71
CA ASP A 91 12.28 -1.70 -4.54
C ASP A 91 13.59 -0.98 -4.15
N GLU A 92 13.57 -0.18 -3.08
CA GLU A 92 14.71 0.52 -2.49
C GLU A 92 15.12 -0.06 -1.13
N PHE A 93 16.39 0.07 -0.73
CA PHE A 93 16.84 -0.38 0.60
C PHE A 93 16.27 0.46 1.73
N VAL A 94 15.79 -0.25 2.76
CA VAL A 94 15.24 0.31 3.99
C VAL A 94 15.99 -0.29 5.17
N TYR A 95 16.39 0.57 6.09
CA TYR A 95 17.05 0.13 7.32
C TYR A 95 16.37 0.78 8.52
N ASP A 96 16.39 0.10 9.66
CA ASP A 96 15.98 0.63 10.95
C ASP A 96 17.21 0.97 11.79
N ARG A 97 17.21 2.13 12.43
CA ARG A 97 18.25 2.52 13.39
C ARG A 97 17.60 3.23 14.57
N GLY A 98 17.66 2.61 15.74
CA GLY A 98 17.10 3.18 16.96
C GLY A 98 15.58 3.33 16.95
N GLY A 99 14.87 2.46 16.20
CA GLY A 99 13.41 2.53 16.05
C GLY A 99 12.92 3.55 15.04
N GLU A 100 13.83 4.14 14.24
CA GLU A 100 13.49 5.01 13.12
C GLU A 100 13.88 4.35 11.80
N THR A 101 12.97 4.35 10.83
CA THR A 101 13.25 3.82 9.50
C THR A 101 13.91 4.87 8.61
N GLY A 102 15.02 4.47 8.01
CA GLY A 102 15.73 5.22 6.98
C GLY A 102 15.61 4.59 5.60
N THR A 103 15.85 5.40 4.58
CA THR A 103 15.92 4.97 3.18
C THR A 103 17.24 5.43 2.59
N TRP A 104 17.85 4.55 1.81
CA TRP A 104 19.09 4.82 1.10
C TRP A 104 18.83 5.70 -0.14
N ARG A 105 19.54 6.83 -0.25
CA ARG A 105 19.32 7.84 -1.30
C ARG A 105 20.62 8.33 -1.91
N ALA A 106 20.51 8.78 -3.16
CA ALA A 106 21.63 9.36 -3.90
C ALA A 106 22.10 10.67 -3.26
N LYS A 107 23.41 10.94 -3.37
CA LYS A 107 24.04 12.16 -2.84
C LYS A 107 23.56 13.42 -3.54
N ASP A 108 23.35 13.36 -4.85
CA ASP A 108 23.04 14.56 -5.64
C ASP A 108 21.54 14.88 -5.69
N GLU A 109 20.67 13.92 -5.33
CA GLU A 109 19.22 14.09 -5.34
C GLU A 109 18.57 13.42 -4.11
N HIS A 110 18.65 14.10 -2.97
CA HIS A 110 18.22 13.60 -1.66
C HIS A 110 16.71 13.28 -1.53
N THR A 111 15.91 13.63 -2.54
CA THR A 111 14.48 13.31 -2.57
C THR A 111 14.21 11.96 -3.24
N LYS A 112 15.15 11.41 -4.03
CA LYS A 112 14.94 10.16 -4.75
C LYS A 112 15.68 8.99 -4.10
N PRO A 113 14.96 7.88 -3.79
CA PRO A 113 15.61 6.68 -3.31
C PRO A 113 16.40 5.99 -4.42
N ILE A 114 17.44 5.26 -4.04
CA ILE A 114 18.18 4.40 -4.99
C ILE A 114 17.32 3.16 -5.25
N LEU A 115 16.86 3.03 -6.50
CA LEU A 115 15.95 1.97 -6.91
C LEU A 115 16.74 0.77 -7.46
N LEU A 116 16.38 -0.43 -7.03
CA LEU A 116 16.93 -1.69 -7.51
C LEU A 116 15.91 -2.40 -8.39
N THR A 117 15.81 -1.95 -9.63
CA THR A 117 14.80 -2.41 -10.58
C THR A 117 15.10 -3.82 -11.09
N GLY A 118 14.06 -4.65 -11.19
CA GLY A 118 14.15 -5.99 -11.80
C GLY A 118 14.70 -7.09 -10.89
N ILE A 119 14.96 -6.78 -9.62
CA ILE A 119 15.37 -7.77 -8.61
C ILE A 119 14.13 -8.36 -7.93
N SER A 120 14.14 -9.66 -7.63
CA SER A 120 13.04 -10.29 -6.90
C SER A 120 12.99 -9.84 -5.44
N GLY A 121 11.82 -9.95 -4.79
CA GLY A 121 11.69 -9.58 -3.38
C GLY A 121 12.63 -10.34 -2.44
N MET A 122 12.84 -11.64 -2.71
CA MET A 122 13.74 -12.48 -1.90
C MET A 122 15.21 -12.07 -2.04
N GLU A 123 15.66 -11.81 -3.26
CA GLU A 123 17.03 -11.33 -3.52
C GLU A 123 17.22 -9.94 -2.90
N LEU A 124 16.21 -9.07 -2.97
CA LEU A 124 16.26 -7.74 -2.39
C LEU A 124 16.35 -7.77 -0.86
N GLU A 125 15.67 -8.72 -0.20
CA GLU A 125 15.82 -8.97 1.24
C GLU A 125 17.25 -9.43 1.59
N GLU A 126 17.83 -10.35 0.82
CA GLU A 126 19.21 -10.82 1.04
C GLU A 126 20.24 -9.71 0.85
N LEU A 127 20.09 -8.91 -0.21
CA LEU A 127 20.95 -7.77 -0.47
C LEU A 127 20.83 -6.69 0.61
N GLU A 128 19.63 -6.44 1.14
CA GLU A 128 19.40 -5.49 2.23
C GLU A 128 20.06 -5.95 3.54
N GLU A 129 20.02 -7.25 3.86
CA GLU A 129 20.74 -7.80 5.02
C GLU A 129 22.26 -7.64 4.88
N ASN A 130 22.80 -7.94 3.69
CA ASN A 130 24.22 -7.74 3.41
C ASN A 130 24.63 -6.26 3.52
N PHE A 131 23.80 -5.36 2.98
CA PHE A 131 23.99 -3.92 3.08
C PHE A 131 24.02 -3.45 4.54
N VAL A 132 23.07 -3.88 5.37
CA VAL A 132 23.03 -3.54 6.79
C VAL A 132 24.22 -4.12 7.57
N SER A 133 24.66 -5.33 7.25
CA SER A 133 25.88 -5.91 7.84
C SER A 133 27.11 -5.05 7.56
N LEU A 134 27.26 -4.56 6.33
CA LEU A 134 28.34 -3.64 5.96
C LEU A 134 28.25 -2.31 6.73
N LEU A 135 27.05 -1.74 6.86
CA LEU A 135 26.84 -0.51 7.64
C LEU A 135 27.23 -0.69 9.11
N ASN A 136 26.86 -1.81 9.73
CA ASN A 136 27.24 -2.11 11.11
C ASN A 136 28.77 -2.27 11.26
N ASN A 137 29.45 -2.86 10.28
CA ASN A 137 30.92 -3.00 10.29
C ASN A 137 31.64 -1.65 10.17
N LEU A 138 31.05 -0.68 9.47
CA LEU A 138 31.57 0.69 9.34
C LEU A 138 31.29 1.55 10.58
N GLY A 139 30.44 1.09 11.50
CA GLY A 139 30.12 1.77 12.75
C GLY A 139 29.51 3.15 12.54
N ASN A 140 29.99 4.15 13.30
CA ASN A 140 29.46 5.52 13.28
C ASN A 140 29.96 6.38 12.11
N ALA A 141 30.60 5.79 11.09
CA ALA A 141 31.14 6.54 9.95
C ALA A 141 30.06 7.16 9.05
N CYS A 142 28.81 6.69 9.13
CA CYS A 142 27.69 7.24 8.36
C CYS A 142 26.94 8.32 9.16
N THR A 143 27.06 9.58 8.74
CA THR A 143 26.26 10.69 9.26
C THR A 143 24.82 10.57 8.72
N PRO A 144 23.82 10.42 9.60
CA PRO A 144 22.43 10.39 9.18
C PRO A 144 21.90 11.78 8.88
N TYR A 145 21.11 11.90 7.83
CA TYR A 145 20.39 13.12 7.49
C TYR A 145 18.88 12.88 7.66
N ARG A 146 18.13 13.89 8.08
CA ARG A 146 16.66 13.86 8.09
C ARG A 146 16.15 14.58 6.87
N VAL A 147 15.14 14.04 6.21
CA VAL A 147 14.42 14.77 5.15
C VAL A 147 13.05 15.14 5.70
N ASP A 148 12.80 16.44 5.78
CA ASP A 148 11.48 16.96 6.14
C ASP A 148 10.47 16.65 5.03
N ILE A 149 9.32 16.07 5.41
CA ILE A 149 8.34 15.50 4.48
C ILE A 149 7.58 16.59 3.71
N ASP A 150 7.36 17.75 4.35
CA ASP A 150 6.55 18.82 3.80
C ASP A 150 7.39 19.76 2.92
N THR A 151 8.66 19.95 3.28
CA THR A 151 9.56 20.90 2.61
C THR A 151 10.60 20.24 1.72
N ASN A 152 10.75 18.91 1.77
CA ASN A 152 11.81 18.14 1.11
C ASN A 152 13.23 18.67 1.42
N LYS A 153 13.39 19.36 2.56
CA LYS A 153 14.68 19.93 2.98
C LYS A 153 15.46 18.92 3.81
N LEU A 154 16.76 18.87 3.55
CA LEU A 154 17.70 18.11 4.34
C LEU A 154 17.96 18.84 5.65
N ILE A 155 17.76 18.15 6.77
CA ILE A 155 18.08 18.61 8.11
C ILE A 155 19.17 17.69 8.62
N GLU A 156 20.33 18.23 8.96
CA GLU A 156 21.39 17.46 9.60
C GLU A 156 20.89 16.99 10.97
N SER A 157 20.93 15.69 11.22
CA SER A 157 20.54 15.11 12.51
C SER A 157 21.75 15.07 13.43
N ASP A 158 21.54 15.26 14.73
CA ASP A 158 22.54 14.94 15.74
C ASP A 158 23.02 13.49 15.54
N ARG A 159 24.33 13.25 15.72
CA ARG A 159 24.91 11.91 15.63
C ARG A 159 24.12 10.98 16.56
N PRO A 160 23.51 9.90 16.05
CA PRO A 160 22.79 8.98 16.90
C PRO A 160 23.75 8.37 17.90
N ILE A 161 23.27 8.18 19.12
CA ILE A 161 23.90 7.28 20.08
C ILE A 161 24.09 5.94 19.37
N ALA A 162 25.26 5.31 19.52
CA ALA A 162 25.62 4.07 18.82
C ALA A 162 24.51 3.03 18.97
N THR A 163 23.75 2.85 17.89
CA THR A 163 22.56 2.03 17.82
C THR A 163 22.75 1.08 16.66
N GLU A 164 22.55 -0.21 16.93
CA GLU A 164 22.62 -1.28 15.94
C GLU A 164 21.59 -1.01 14.83
N ILE A 165 22.00 -1.25 13.59
CA ILE A 165 21.17 -1.06 12.38
C ILE A 165 20.56 -2.42 12.00
N PHE A 166 19.28 -2.44 11.64
CA PHE A 166 18.57 -3.63 11.19
C PHE A 166 18.04 -3.47 9.77
N SER A 167 17.92 -4.58 9.03
CA SER A 167 17.13 -4.62 7.82
C SER A 167 15.65 -4.42 8.12
N SER A 168 14.84 -4.16 7.09
CA SER A 168 13.38 -4.12 7.24
C SER A 168 12.85 -5.44 7.81
N LYS A 169 13.28 -6.57 7.25
CA LYS A 169 12.84 -7.90 7.69
C LYS A 169 13.17 -8.18 9.17
N SER A 170 14.39 -7.85 9.60
CA SER A 170 14.84 -8.03 10.98
C SER A 170 14.11 -7.09 11.95
N MET A 171 13.82 -5.86 11.53
CA MET A 171 12.99 -4.91 12.28
C MET A 171 11.57 -5.48 12.52
N PHE A 172 10.91 -5.99 11.46
CA PHE A 172 9.57 -6.57 11.58
C PHE A 172 9.57 -7.80 12.50
N LYS A 173 10.57 -8.68 12.39
CA LYS A 173 10.70 -9.85 13.27
C LYS A 173 10.77 -9.45 14.74
N ARG A 174 11.58 -8.44 15.07
CA ARG A 174 11.66 -7.90 16.44
C ARG A 174 10.37 -7.23 16.89
N ALA A 175 9.72 -6.47 16.01
CA ALA A 175 8.44 -5.83 16.30
C ALA A 175 7.35 -6.85 16.65
N PHE A 176 7.30 -7.97 15.93
CA PHE A 176 6.37 -9.06 16.23
C PHE A 176 6.60 -9.62 17.64
N GLU A 177 7.86 -9.82 18.03
CA GLU A 177 8.23 -10.31 19.37
C GLU A 177 7.84 -9.33 20.48
N SER A 178 7.92 -8.01 20.25
CA SER A 178 7.56 -6.96 21.22
C SER A 178 6.06 -6.73 21.43
N THR A 179 5.18 -7.43 20.71
CA THR A 179 3.71 -7.29 20.84
C THR A 179 3.20 -7.38 22.29
N SER A 180 3.80 -8.26 23.12
CA SER A 180 3.40 -8.41 24.53
C SER A 180 3.62 -7.12 25.36
N SER A 181 4.71 -6.41 25.09
CA SER A 181 5.01 -5.13 25.76
C SER A 181 4.01 -4.05 25.35
N ALA A 182 3.66 -4.00 24.06
CA ALA A 182 2.67 -3.07 23.52
C ALA A 182 1.26 -3.30 24.09
N LEU A 183 0.89 -4.57 24.33
CA LEU A 183 -0.37 -4.91 24.99
C LEU A 183 -0.45 -4.38 26.43
N ALA A 184 0.68 -4.44 27.18
CA ALA A 184 0.78 -3.96 28.56
C ALA A 184 0.85 -2.43 28.69
N GLY A 185 1.45 -1.72 27.72
CA GLY A 185 1.57 -0.26 27.76
C GLY A 185 0.29 0.50 27.40
N ALA A 186 -0.68 -0.17 26.76
CA ALA A 186 -1.92 0.44 26.26
C ALA A 186 -3.09 0.38 27.26
N THR A 187 -2.85 0.00 28.53
CA THR A 187 -3.87 0.00 29.60
C THR A 187 -3.91 1.36 30.30
N LEU A 188 -4.61 2.32 29.70
CA LEU A 188 -5.15 3.50 30.39
C LEU A 188 -6.69 3.49 30.47
N ASP A 189 -7.36 2.52 29.82
CA ASP A 189 -8.81 2.37 29.85
C ASP A 189 -9.28 1.27 30.81
N SER A 190 -10.40 1.56 31.48
CA SER A 190 -10.90 0.94 32.72
C SER A 190 -11.47 -0.49 32.59
N GLN A 191 -11.14 -1.22 31.53
CA GLN A 191 -11.48 -2.64 31.36
C GLN A 191 -10.30 -3.36 30.73
N ALA A 192 -9.36 -3.82 31.55
CA ALA A 192 -8.25 -4.64 31.07
C ALA A 192 -8.80 -5.98 30.54
N ILE A 193 -8.90 -6.08 29.21
CA ILE A 193 -9.22 -7.33 28.53
C ILE A 193 -8.09 -8.33 28.84
N ASN A 194 -8.38 -9.38 29.61
CA ASN A 194 -7.41 -10.41 29.96
C ASN A 194 -7.18 -11.34 28.77
N ILE A 195 -6.11 -11.10 28.01
CA ILE A 195 -5.73 -11.89 26.82
C ILE A 195 -4.71 -12.96 27.25
N PRO A 196 -4.97 -14.26 27.01
CA PRO A 196 -4.03 -15.32 27.36
C PRO A 196 -2.69 -15.21 26.64
N ASP A 197 -1.58 -15.49 27.33
CA ASP A 197 -0.24 -15.50 26.72
C ASP A 197 -0.14 -16.47 25.54
N SER A 198 -0.86 -17.60 25.57
CA SER A 198 -0.92 -18.56 24.47
C SER A 198 -1.54 -17.97 23.19
N TYR A 199 -2.52 -17.06 23.33
CA TYR A 199 -3.12 -16.35 22.21
C TYR A 199 -2.15 -15.32 21.63
N VAL A 200 -1.49 -14.56 22.51
CA VAL A 200 -0.47 -13.59 22.10
C VAL A 200 0.68 -14.29 21.37
N ASP A 201 1.17 -15.42 21.89
CA ASP A 201 2.23 -16.21 21.28
C ASP A 201 1.83 -16.80 19.91
N TYR A 202 0.56 -17.19 19.75
CA TYR A 202 0.05 -17.57 18.44
C TYR A 202 0.15 -16.42 17.44
N VAL A 203 -0.34 -15.22 17.79
CA VAL A 203 -0.35 -14.07 16.87
C VAL A 203 1.07 -13.67 16.48
N LYS A 204 2.04 -13.76 17.40
CA LYS A 204 3.46 -13.55 17.10
C LYS A 204 3.98 -14.54 16.06
N ARG A 205 3.69 -15.82 16.23
CA ARG A 205 4.16 -16.89 15.33
C ARG A 205 3.53 -16.86 13.94
N HIS A 206 2.37 -16.22 13.79
CA HIS A 206 1.63 -16.14 12.54
C HIS A 206 1.62 -14.72 11.95
N ALA A 207 2.51 -13.84 12.40
CA ALA A 207 2.79 -12.58 11.73
C ALA A 207 3.86 -12.79 10.67
N GLU A 208 3.59 -12.34 9.45
CA GLU A 208 4.45 -12.56 8.29
C GLU A 208 4.92 -11.25 7.69
N TYR A 209 6.12 -11.26 7.12
CA TYR A 209 6.68 -10.17 6.31
C TYR A 209 7.03 -10.73 4.93
N HIS A 210 6.54 -10.07 3.88
CA HIS A 210 6.84 -10.37 2.49
C HIS A 210 7.25 -9.11 1.75
N ARG A 211 8.03 -9.27 0.68
CA ARG A 211 8.45 -8.18 -0.18
C ARG A 211 8.05 -8.44 -1.64
N ILE A 212 7.28 -7.52 -2.21
CA ILE A 212 6.85 -7.53 -3.63
C ILE A 212 7.27 -6.18 -4.23
N PRO A 213 8.48 -6.05 -4.80
CA PRO A 213 8.98 -4.77 -5.26
C PRO A 213 8.11 -4.21 -6.40
N VAL A 214 7.57 -3.01 -6.20
CA VAL A 214 6.79 -2.28 -7.21
C VAL A 214 7.54 -1.00 -7.56
N PRO A 215 7.92 -0.80 -8.83
CA PRO A 215 8.57 0.44 -9.26
C PRO A 215 7.70 1.66 -8.92
N PRO A 216 8.29 2.77 -8.44
CA PRO A 216 7.55 3.99 -8.15
C PRO A 216 7.07 4.71 -9.42
N TYR A 217 7.76 4.50 -10.54
CA TYR A 217 7.42 5.06 -11.85
C TYR A 217 7.43 3.95 -12.90
N GLY A 218 6.57 4.09 -13.92
CA GLY A 218 6.47 3.11 -14.99
C GLY A 218 5.21 2.26 -14.93
N PRO A 219 5.02 1.39 -15.94
CA PRO A 219 3.94 0.42 -15.91
C PRO A 219 4.25 -0.63 -14.83
N PRO A 220 3.25 -1.05 -14.06
CA PRO A 220 3.47 -2.10 -13.07
C PRO A 220 3.87 -3.40 -13.78
N PRO A 221 4.99 -4.05 -13.37
CA PRO A 221 5.41 -5.31 -13.96
C PRO A 221 4.32 -6.38 -13.83
N ALA A 222 4.11 -7.19 -14.87
CA ALA A 222 3.11 -8.26 -14.86
C ALA A 222 3.29 -9.22 -13.67
N ALA A 223 4.55 -9.51 -13.33
CA ALA A 223 4.92 -10.35 -12.18
C ALA A 223 4.38 -9.84 -10.83
N VAL A 224 4.16 -8.53 -10.66
CA VAL A 224 3.57 -7.96 -9.44
C VAL A 224 2.12 -8.42 -9.28
N PHE A 225 1.35 -8.39 -10.37
CA PHE A 225 -0.04 -8.85 -10.38
C PHE A 225 -0.13 -10.33 -10.03
N ASP A 226 0.74 -11.16 -10.61
CA ASP A 226 0.80 -12.59 -10.32
C ASP A 226 1.18 -12.88 -8.87
N GLN A 227 2.17 -12.16 -8.31
CA GLN A 227 2.57 -12.33 -6.91
C GLN A 227 1.43 -11.98 -5.94
N ILE A 228 0.75 -10.85 -6.15
CA ILE A 228 -0.38 -10.45 -5.30
C ILE A 228 -1.55 -11.42 -5.46
N LEU A 229 -1.85 -11.85 -6.69
CA LEU A 229 -2.87 -12.88 -6.96
C LEU A 229 -2.58 -14.17 -6.18
N ARG A 230 -1.36 -14.70 -6.26
CA ARG A 230 -0.97 -15.91 -5.53
C ARG A 230 -1.07 -15.71 -4.03
N LEU A 231 -0.64 -14.56 -3.52
CA LEU A 231 -0.72 -14.23 -2.11
C LEU A 231 -2.18 -14.26 -1.61
N VAL A 232 -3.09 -13.60 -2.33
CA VAL A 232 -4.53 -13.56 -2.00
C VAL A 232 -5.18 -14.94 -2.11
N VAL A 233 -4.94 -15.66 -3.21
CA VAL A 233 -5.52 -17.00 -3.43
C VAL A 233 -5.05 -18.01 -2.39
N ASN A 234 -3.76 -18.01 -2.04
CA ASN A 234 -3.21 -18.92 -1.03
C ASN A 234 -3.77 -18.65 0.37
N ASN A 235 -4.16 -17.41 0.65
CA ASN A 235 -4.75 -16.98 1.91
C ASN A 235 -6.29 -16.84 1.86
N ALA A 236 -6.92 -17.28 0.76
CA ALA A 236 -8.34 -17.09 0.53
C ALA A 236 -9.21 -17.64 1.68
N ARG A 237 -8.84 -18.79 2.25
CA ARG A 237 -9.58 -19.37 3.39
C ARG A 237 -9.60 -18.41 4.58
N GLY A 238 -8.46 -17.85 4.95
CA GLY A 238 -8.37 -16.89 6.06
C GLY A 238 -9.11 -15.60 5.74
N LEU A 239 -8.96 -15.07 4.52
CA LEU A 239 -9.68 -13.88 4.05
C LEU A 239 -11.22 -14.05 4.07
N MET A 240 -11.72 -15.28 3.90
CA MET A 240 -13.14 -15.62 3.82
C MET A 240 -13.78 -16.07 5.12
N THR A 241 -12.98 -16.38 6.16
CA THR A 241 -13.51 -17.00 7.38
C THR A 241 -14.24 -15.96 8.23
N SER A 242 -15.56 -15.93 8.11
CA SER A 242 -16.46 -15.00 8.80
C SER A 242 -16.49 -15.23 10.32
N THR A 243 -15.79 -14.37 11.06
CA THR A 243 -16.18 -13.94 12.43
C THR A 243 -16.32 -12.42 12.44
N ILE A 244 -16.96 -11.81 13.45
CA ILE A 244 -17.66 -10.51 13.34
C ILE A 244 -16.82 -9.27 13.72
N THR A 245 -16.85 -8.21 12.88
CA THR A 245 -16.38 -6.78 12.99
C THR A 245 -14.91 -6.38 12.94
N VAL A 246 -14.56 -5.42 12.04
CA VAL A 246 -13.66 -4.30 12.42
C VAL A 246 -13.92 -2.97 11.66
N GLN A 247 -14.76 -2.09 12.22
CA GLN A 247 -14.68 -0.63 11.98
C GLN A 247 -13.71 0.04 13.00
N SER A 248 -13.54 -0.59 14.17
CA SER A 248 -12.76 -0.09 15.30
C SER A 248 -11.24 0.00 15.08
N LEU A 249 -10.65 -0.67 14.07
CA LEU A 249 -9.22 -0.52 13.72
C LEU A 249 -8.95 0.79 12.99
N VAL A 250 -9.88 1.24 12.15
CA VAL A 250 -9.76 2.55 11.50
C VAL A 250 -9.79 3.62 12.60
N ASP A 251 -10.78 3.54 13.50
CA ASP A 251 -10.92 4.46 14.63
C ASP A 251 -9.74 4.39 15.63
N ALA A 252 -9.17 3.20 15.87
CA ALA A 252 -8.00 3.02 16.73
C ALA A 252 -6.68 3.51 16.08
N SER A 253 -6.60 3.50 14.75
CA SER A 253 -5.48 4.07 13.99
C SER A 253 -5.58 5.59 13.87
N GLU A 254 -6.78 6.18 13.85
CA GLU A 254 -6.99 7.63 13.87
C GLU A 254 -6.44 8.28 15.14
N GLY A 255 -6.43 7.58 16.28
CA GLY A 255 -5.78 8.02 17.52
C GLY A 255 -4.25 8.02 17.48
N ILE A 256 -3.64 7.31 16.54
CA ILE A 256 -2.18 7.26 16.30
C ILE A 256 -1.78 8.38 15.31
N VAL A 257 -2.70 8.83 14.45
CA VAL A 257 -2.50 9.94 13.50
C VAL A 257 -2.46 11.28 14.24
N ARG A 258 -1.29 11.66 14.77
CA ARG A 258 -1.07 13.06 15.16
C ARG A 258 -1.04 13.95 13.91
N ARG A 259 -2.04 14.82 13.85
CA ARG A 259 -2.14 16.01 13.00
C ARG A 259 -0.87 16.87 13.08
N HIS A 260 -0.21 17.09 11.95
CA HIS A 260 0.44 18.35 11.64
C HIS A 260 -0.31 19.02 10.49
N SER A 261 -1.49 19.59 10.79
CA SER A 261 -2.10 20.60 9.93
C SER A 261 -1.88 21.94 10.62
N CYS A 262 -0.91 22.70 10.11
CA CYS A 262 -0.62 24.04 10.57
C CYS A 262 -1.57 25.02 9.86
N HIS A 263 -2.78 25.20 10.39
CA HIS A 263 -3.60 26.35 10.04
C HIS A 263 -3.26 27.51 10.97
N ARG A 264 -2.56 28.51 10.42
CA ARG A 264 -2.56 29.87 10.99
C ARG A 264 -3.97 30.44 10.88
N SER A 265 -4.50 30.90 12.00
CA SER A 265 -5.46 32.02 12.05
C SER A 265 -5.13 32.87 13.29
N PRO A 266 -5.25 34.20 13.20
CA PRO A 266 -4.77 35.10 14.23
C PRO A 266 -5.84 35.36 15.30
N GLY A 267 -5.42 35.31 16.57
CA GLY A 267 -6.12 35.96 17.69
C GLY A 267 -6.84 35.03 18.67
N GLY A 268 -6.52 35.19 19.96
CA GLY A 268 -7.48 34.95 21.06
C GLY A 268 -7.19 33.78 22.01
N SER A 269 -6.57 34.15 23.15
CA SER A 269 -6.65 33.55 24.50
C SER A 269 -6.37 32.06 24.76
N THR A 270 -5.44 31.87 25.69
CA THR A 270 -5.15 30.69 26.49
C THR A 270 -6.35 30.21 27.32
N ASP A 271 -6.76 28.95 27.17
CA ASP A 271 -7.15 28.10 28.31
C ASP A 271 -7.12 26.60 27.97
N SER A 272 -6.94 25.83 29.03
CA SER A 272 -6.56 24.43 29.23
C SER A 272 -7.59 23.35 28.83
N SER A 273 -7.07 22.13 28.66
CA SER A 273 -7.78 20.83 28.60
C SER A 273 -8.88 20.63 27.54
N LYS A 274 -8.50 20.06 26.38
CA LYS A 274 -9.44 19.27 25.56
C LYS A 274 -9.07 17.80 25.71
N GLU A 275 -9.77 17.14 26.61
CA GLU A 275 -9.78 15.69 26.79
C GLU A 275 -10.17 14.98 25.49
N TRP A 276 -9.48 13.88 25.24
CA TRP A 276 -9.71 12.98 24.13
C TRP A 276 -10.90 12.08 24.46
N HIS A 277 -11.92 12.04 23.60
CA HIS A 277 -12.99 11.05 23.68
C HIS A 277 -12.84 10.06 22.54
N LEU A 278 -12.53 8.80 22.88
CA LEU A 278 -12.64 7.64 22.00
C LEU A 278 -14.11 7.46 21.57
N PRO A 279 -14.39 7.02 20.32
CA PRO A 279 -15.76 6.63 19.96
C PRO A 279 -16.23 5.45 20.83
N ASN A 280 -17.47 5.52 21.32
CA ASN A 280 -18.11 4.43 22.06
C ASN A 280 -18.17 3.16 21.20
N SER A 281 -17.78 2.03 21.80
CA SER A 281 -17.86 0.66 21.25
C SER A 281 -19.27 0.24 20.78
N ASP A 282 -20.31 1.00 21.16
CA ASP A 282 -21.71 0.65 20.96
C ASP A 282 -22.23 0.88 19.52
N LYS A 283 -21.39 1.37 18.59
CA LYS A 283 -21.77 1.70 17.20
C LYS A 283 -21.04 0.89 16.12
N ALA A 284 -20.42 -0.24 16.45
CA ALA A 284 -19.77 -1.09 15.47
C ALA A 284 -20.80 -1.78 14.55
N THR A 285 -20.89 -1.36 13.28
CA THR A 285 -21.72 -2.03 12.27
C THR A 285 -20.98 -3.28 11.74
N ILE A 286 -21.68 -4.42 11.76
CA ILE A 286 -21.16 -5.78 11.59
C ILE A 286 -21.33 -6.26 10.15
N GLU A 287 -20.25 -6.57 9.40
CA GLU A 287 -20.42 -7.23 8.08
C GLU A 287 -19.49 -8.41 7.71
N ARG A 288 -18.20 -8.51 8.12
CA ARG A 288 -17.32 -9.72 8.02
C ARG A 288 -15.90 -9.39 8.53
N ILE A 289 -15.23 -10.31 9.23
CA ILE A 289 -13.76 -10.29 9.44
C ILE A 289 -13.17 -11.46 8.66
N GLY A 290 -12.03 -11.25 7.98
CA GLY A 290 -11.18 -12.35 7.55
C GLY A 290 -10.10 -12.62 8.58
N LEU A 291 -9.86 -13.87 8.95
CA LEU A 291 -8.77 -14.27 9.86
C LEU A 291 -7.39 -13.85 9.33
N THR A 292 -7.21 -13.66 8.02
CA THR A 292 -5.97 -13.14 7.45
C THR A 292 -6.14 -11.67 7.10
N ASN A 293 -5.22 -10.83 7.55
CA ASN A 293 -5.19 -9.41 7.26
C ASN A 293 -3.95 -9.09 6.44
N MET A 294 -4.14 -8.47 5.28
CA MET A 294 -3.03 -8.12 4.38
C MET A 294 -2.78 -6.63 4.45
N ILE A 295 -1.57 -6.22 4.86
CA ILE A 295 -1.19 -4.82 5.01
C ILE A 295 -0.12 -4.50 3.97
N PHE A 296 -0.52 -3.81 2.91
CA PHE A 296 0.39 -3.34 1.86
C PHE A 296 0.99 -2.00 2.25
N PHE A 297 2.30 -1.83 2.11
CA PHE A 297 2.93 -0.55 2.40
C PHE A 297 4.08 -0.21 1.44
N CYS A 298 4.27 1.09 1.23
CA CYS A 298 5.39 1.65 0.49
C CYS A 298 5.94 2.86 1.25
N GLU A 299 6.82 3.67 0.65
CA GLU A 299 7.37 4.84 1.34
C GLU A 299 6.27 5.80 1.86
N SER A 300 5.33 6.21 1.00
CA SER A 300 4.31 7.21 1.33
C SER A 300 2.93 6.64 1.63
N GLY A 301 2.69 5.37 1.31
CA GLY A 301 1.37 4.74 1.44
C GLY A 301 0.33 5.18 0.41
N ARG A 302 0.77 5.86 -0.67
CA ARG A 302 -0.09 6.43 -1.71
C ARG A 302 -0.18 5.50 -2.92
N GLU A 303 0.55 5.80 -3.98
CA GLU A 303 0.37 5.23 -5.33
C GLU A 303 0.61 3.72 -5.39
N ARG A 304 1.82 3.25 -5.04
CA ARG A 304 2.17 1.82 -5.00
C ARG A 304 1.21 1.02 -4.11
N THR A 305 0.93 1.54 -2.91
CA THR A 305 -0.01 0.93 -1.96
C THR A 305 -1.42 0.84 -2.52
N SER A 306 -1.97 1.91 -3.08
CA SER A 306 -3.30 1.89 -3.69
C SER A 306 -3.39 0.91 -4.85
N LEU A 307 -2.35 0.82 -5.68
CA LEU A 307 -2.29 -0.16 -6.75
C LEU A 307 -2.35 -1.59 -6.20
N ALA A 308 -1.48 -1.94 -5.25
CA ALA A 308 -1.44 -3.28 -4.68
C ALA A 308 -2.76 -3.65 -3.98
N MET A 309 -3.35 -2.72 -3.22
CA MET A 309 -4.67 -2.89 -2.63
C MET A 309 -5.74 -3.13 -3.70
N SER A 310 -5.72 -2.39 -4.80
CA SER A 310 -6.70 -2.55 -5.89
C SER A 310 -6.55 -3.91 -6.58
N VAL A 311 -5.32 -4.37 -6.82
CA VAL A 311 -5.06 -5.71 -7.35
C VAL A 311 -5.56 -6.78 -6.39
N ALA A 312 -5.25 -6.67 -5.10
CA ALA A 312 -5.71 -7.61 -4.09
C ALA A 312 -7.24 -7.61 -3.95
N GLY A 313 -7.87 -6.43 -4.02
CA GLY A 313 -9.31 -6.24 -3.97
C GLY A 313 -10.04 -6.86 -5.16
N LEU A 314 -9.49 -6.73 -6.37
CA LEU A 314 -10.02 -7.41 -7.56
C LEU A 314 -10.00 -8.92 -7.39
N VAL A 315 -8.86 -9.49 -6.98
CA VAL A 315 -8.74 -10.94 -6.75
C VAL A 315 -9.69 -11.39 -5.64
N TYR A 316 -9.82 -10.61 -4.56
CA TYR A 316 -10.77 -10.87 -3.50
C TYR A 316 -12.22 -10.91 -4.03
N CYS A 317 -12.64 -9.93 -4.84
CA CYS A 317 -13.97 -9.93 -5.46
C CYS A 317 -14.21 -11.12 -6.39
N HIS A 318 -13.20 -11.62 -7.10
CA HIS A 318 -13.32 -12.84 -7.90
C HIS A 318 -13.49 -14.11 -7.05
N ILE A 319 -12.99 -14.11 -5.81
CA ILE A 319 -13.16 -15.23 -4.86
C ILE A 319 -14.51 -15.14 -4.13
N VAL A 320 -14.91 -13.94 -3.72
CA VAL A 320 -16.09 -13.69 -2.85
C VAL A 320 -17.36 -13.41 -3.64
N GLY A 321 -17.20 -12.91 -4.85
CA GLY A 321 -18.24 -12.28 -5.66
C GLY A 321 -18.30 -10.75 -5.48
N PHE A 322 -18.68 -10.06 -6.55
CA PHE A 322 -19.00 -8.63 -6.53
C PHE A 322 -20.35 -8.36 -5.87
N ALA A 323 -20.48 -7.19 -5.24
CA ALA A 323 -21.69 -6.75 -4.56
C ALA A 323 -22.86 -6.48 -5.53
N PHE A 324 -24.08 -6.44 -5.00
CA PHE A 324 -25.28 -6.06 -5.73
C PHE A 324 -25.11 -4.68 -6.38
N GLY A 325 -25.57 -4.54 -7.61
CA GLY A 325 -25.35 -3.39 -8.47
C GLY A 325 -24.20 -3.57 -9.43
N TYR A 326 -23.16 -4.36 -9.11
CA TYR A 326 -21.95 -4.49 -9.92
C TYR A 326 -21.86 -5.82 -10.69
N ARG A 327 -23.00 -6.49 -10.91
CA ARG A 327 -23.08 -7.78 -11.63
C ARG A 327 -23.44 -7.58 -13.11
N VAL A 328 -23.14 -8.59 -13.94
CA VAL A 328 -23.29 -8.58 -15.41
C VAL A 328 -24.70 -8.15 -15.87
N ASP A 329 -25.74 -8.47 -15.10
CA ASP A 329 -27.15 -8.27 -15.49
C ASP A 329 -27.74 -6.93 -15.01
N GLU A 330 -26.95 -6.07 -14.35
CA GLU A 330 -27.46 -4.90 -13.64
C GLU A 330 -26.86 -3.61 -14.22
N GLU A 331 -27.46 -3.02 -15.25
CA GLU A 331 -26.96 -1.78 -15.87
C GLU A 331 -27.14 -0.53 -14.97
N GLU A 332 -26.07 0.25 -14.79
CA GLU A 332 -26.16 1.58 -14.19
C GLU A 332 -26.58 2.65 -15.22
N ARG A 333 -27.40 3.60 -14.77
CA ARG A 333 -27.79 4.76 -15.57
C ARG A 333 -26.59 5.70 -15.79
N ILE A 334 -26.49 6.15 -17.04
CA ILE A 334 -25.47 7.05 -17.61
C ILE A 334 -25.13 8.23 -16.67
N SER A 335 -23.83 8.48 -16.49
CA SER A 335 -23.27 9.59 -15.72
C SER A 335 -23.71 10.96 -16.23
N LEU A 336 -24.05 11.86 -15.29
CA LEU A 336 -24.31 13.28 -15.57
C LEU A 336 -23.15 13.95 -16.34
N ARG A 337 -23.48 14.91 -17.22
CA ARG A 337 -22.55 15.73 -18.01
C ARG A 337 -21.72 16.67 -17.12
N GLY A 338 -20.78 16.12 -16.35
CA GLY A 338 -19.91 16.87 -15.43
C GLY A 338 -18.91 16.00 -14.65
N ALA A 339 -19.18 14.70 -14.51
CA ALA A 339 -18.33 13.74 -13.78
C ALA A 339 -17.49 12.82 -14.71
N LYS A 340 -17.30 13.21 -15.98
CA LYS A 340 -16.71 12.33 -17.01
C LYS A 340 -15.29 11.86 -16.63
N TYR A 341 -14.43 12.80 -16.20
CA TYR A 341 -13.02 12.50 -15.95
C TYR A 341 -12.77 11.94 -14.54
N THR A 342 -13.61 12.31 -13.55
CA THR A 342 -13.59 11.65 -12.23
C THR A 342 -13.99 10.17 -12.33
N LYS A 343 -14.80 9.80 -13.34
CA LYS A 343 -15.14 8.41 -13.68
C LYS A 343 -14.16 7.70 -14.61
N GLY A 344 -13.03 8.31 -14.94
CA GLY A 344 -11.99 7.68 -15.74
C GLY A 344 -12.34 7.48 -17.22
N ASP A 345 -13.32 8.21 -17.76
CA ASP A 345 -13.78 8.09 -19.15
C ASP A 345 -12.85 8.81 -20.15
N PHE A 346 -11.57 8.47 -20.12
CA PHE A 346 -10.56 8.92 -21.08
C PHE A 346 -10.74 8.22 -22.42
N GLN A 347 -10.47 8.89 -23.55
CA GLN A 347 -10.71 8.32 -24.88
C GLN A 347 -9.99 6.97 -25.09
N VAL A 348 -8.76 6.84 -24.60
CA VAL A 348 -7.97 5.60 -24.75
C VAL A 348 -8.57 4.45 -23.96
N ILE A 349 -9.10 4.70 -22.76
CA ILE A 349 -9.80 3.72 -21.93
C ILE A 349 -11.11 3.30 -22.61
N GLN A 350 -11.89 4.27 -23.12
CA GLN A 350 -13.12 3.96 -23.85
C GLN A 350 -12.88 3.17 -25.14
N ARG A 351 -11.71 3.32 -25.78
CA ARG A 351 -11.33 2.47 -26.92
C ARG A 351 -11.02 1.05 -26.45
N LEU A 352 -10.25 0.89 -25.38
CA LEU A 352 -9.97 -0.43 -24.78
C LEU A 352 -11.27 -1.17 -24.42
N VAL A 353 -12.16 -0.52 -23.66
CA VAL A 353 -13.45 -1.09 -23.23
C VAL A 353 -14.29 -1.57 -24.41
N ARG A 354 -14.27 -0.86 -25.55
CA ARG A 354 -14.98 -1.28 -26.76
C ARG A 354 -14.31 -2.44 -27.51
N MET A 355 -13.02 -2.67 -27.30
CA MET A 355 -12.25 -3.73 -27.95
C MET A 355 -12.33 -5.06 -27.21
N ILE A 356 -12.69 -5.06 -25.93
CA ILE A 356 -12.68 -6.25 -25.07
C ILE A 356 -14.10 -6.80 -24.81
N PRO A 357 -14.27 -8.13 -24.66
CA PRO A 357 -15.55 -8.73 -24.30
C PRO A 357 -16.04 -8.19 -22.95
N HIS A 358 -17.33 -7.87 -22.86
CA HIS A 358 -17.95 -7.32 -21.64
C HIS A 358 -17.20 -6.12 -21.04
N GLY A 359 -16.51 -5.31 -21.85
CA GLY A 359 -15.57 -4.31 -21.34
C GLY A 359 -16.15 -3.24 -20.41
N HIS A 360 -17.42 -2.88 -20.59
CA HIS A 360 -18.10 -1.98 -19.65
C HIS A 360 -18.22 -2.58 -18.25
N GLN A 361 -18.56 -3.86 -18.16
CA GLN A 361 -18.64 -4.60 -16.91
C GLN A 361 -17.25 -4.75 -16.26
N VAL A 362 -16.24 -5.14 -17.04
CA VAL A 362 -14.86 -5.26 -16.57
C VAL A 362 -14.34 -3.94 -16.00
N LYS A 363 -14.56 -2.81 -16.70
CA LYS A 363 -14.20 -1.48 -16.19
C LYS A 363 -14.94 -1.17 -14.89
N ARG A 364 -16.23 -1.49 -14.83
CA ARG A 364 -17.07 -1.14 -13.68
C ARG A 364 -16.65 -1.85 -12.40
N GLU A 365 -16.23 -3.10 -12.50
CA GLU A 365 -15.68 -3.88 -11.39
C GLU A 365 -14.36 -3.31 -10.88
N VAL A 366 -13.50 -2.83 -11.80
CA VAL A 366 -12.27 -2.10 -11.43
C VAL A 366 -12.61 -0.80 -10.71
N ASP A 367 -13.56 -0.04 -11.25
CA ASP A 367 -14.04 1.20 -10.65
C ASP A 367 -14.59 0.98 -9.25
N TYR A 368 -15.37 -0.10 -9.04
CA TYR A 368 -15.89 -0.50 -7.74
C TYR A 368 -14.79 -0.75 -6.70
N VAL A 369 -13.79 -1.56 -7.05
CA VAL A 369 -12.67 -1.85 -6.15
C VAL A 369 -11.90 -0.57 -5.82
N LEU A 370 -11.68 0.27 -6.83
CA LEU A 370 -11.00 1.53 -6.62
C LEU A 370 -11.81 2.44 -5.71
N ASP A 371 -13.13 2.58 -5.88
CA ASP A 371 -13.99 3.37 -4.98
C ASP A 371 -13.90 2.89 -3.52
N ARG A 372 -13.84 1.58 -3.29
CA ARG A 372 -13.61 0.98 -1.95
C ARG A 372 -12.26 1.33 -1.33
N CYS A 373 -11.23 1.62 -2.13
CA CYS A 373 -9.94 2.12 -1.64
C CYS A 373 -10.03 3.52 -1.03
N PHE A 374 -11.07 4.29 -1.37
CA PHE A 374 -11.17 5.72 -1.05
C PHE A 374 -12.29 6.06 -0.08
N ASP A 375 -13.34 5.24 0.04
CA ASP A 375 -14.42 5.44 1.03
C ASP A 375 -13.90 5.59 2.48
N SER A 376 -12.69 5.08 2.78
CA SER A 376 -12.03 5.20 4.08
C SER A 376 -11.08 6.41 4.23
N MET A 377 -10.99 7.33 3.26
CA MET A 377 -10.06 8.47 3.29
C MET A 377 -10.81 9.81 3.40
N SER A 378 -10.27 10.75 4.19
CA SER A 378 -10.72 12.16 4.16
C SER A 378 -10.58 12.73 2.75
N MET A 379 -11.53 13.60 2.34
CA MET A 379 -11.85 14.15 1.00
C MET A 379 -10.71 14.72 0.12
N MET A 380 -9.43 14.51 0.43
CA MET A 380 -8.28 15.09 -0.25
C MET A 380 -7.33 14.06 -0.88
N HIS A 381 -7.71 12.77 -0.93
CA HIS A 381 -6.86 11.70 -1.49
C HIS A 381 -7.50 11.00 -2.68
N PHE A 382 -6.69 10.90 -3.73
CA PHE A 382 -7.11 10.84 -5.11
C PHE A 382 -7.28 9.40 -5.61
N HIS A 383 -8.46 9.14 -6.14
CA HIS A 383 -8.73 8.00 -7.00
C HIS A 383 -7.69 7.92 -8.13
N VAL A 384 -7.21 6.74 -8.57
CA VAL A 384 -6.28 6.69 -9.75
C VAL A 384 -6.90 7.41 -10.95
N ARG A 385 -8.21 7.21 -11.18
CA ARG A 385 -9.04 7.97 -12.15
C ARG A 385 -8.92 9.50 -11.97
N GLU A 386 -9.00 10.00 -10.75
CA GLU A 386 -8.87 11.43 -10.45
C GLU A 386 -7.43 11.92 -10.58
N GLN A 387 -6.46 11.13 -10.11
CA GLN A 387 -5.04 11.47 -10.22
C GLN A 387 -4.59 11.68 -11.65
N ILE A 388 -5.15 10.92 -12.59
CA ILE A 388 -4.87 11.11 -14.02
C ILE A 388 -5.18 12.55 -14.42
N TYR A 389 -6.40 13.02 -14.12
CA TYR A 389 -6.85 14.35 -14.53
C TYR A 389 -6.20 15.47 -13.69
N PHE A 390 -6.11 15.31 -12.37
CA PHE A 390 -5.51 16.34 -11.50
C PHE A 390 -4.03 16.54 -11.80
N THR A 391 -3.27 15.46 -12.00
CA THR A 391 -1.85 15.55 -12.36
C THR A 391 -1.69 16.16 -13.76
N TYR A 392 -2.59 15.84 -14.69
CA TYR A 392 -2.61 16.48 -16.01
C TYR A 392 -2.87 18.00 -15.93
N VAL A 393 -3.82 18.45 -15.12
CA VAL A 393 -4.08 19.89 -14.92
C VAL A 393 -2.88 20.59 -14.29
N LYS A 394 -2.24 19.98 -13.27
CA LYS A 394 -1.00 20.50 -12.68
C LYS A 394 0.12 20.63 -13.72
N PHE A 395 0.26 19.63 -14.60
CA PHE A 395 1.20 19.69 -15.72
C PHE A 395 0.95 20.90 -16.65
N GLN A 396 -0.31 21.23 -16.92
CA GLN A 396 -0.66 22.37 -17.77
C GLN A 396 -0.30 23.71 -17.12
N GLU A 397 -0.51 23.83 -15.81
CA GLU A 397 -0.23 25.04 -15.03
C GLU A 397 1.26 25.21 -14.68
N GLU A 398 2.05 24.13 -14.72
CA GLU A 398 3.47 24.16 -14.37
C GLU A 398 4.31 24.89 -15.43
N MET A 399 5.22 25.74 -14.94
CA MET A 399 6.09 26.61 -15.73
C MET A 399 7.51 26.06 -15.83
N ASP A 400 7.98 25.33 -14.81
CA ASP A 400 9.29 24.71 -14.83
C ASP A 400 9.32 23.50 -15.79
N SER A 401 10.22 23.53 -16.78
CA SER A 401 10.26 22.49 -17.82
C SER A 401 10.57 21.08 -17.29
N GLY A 402 11.39 20.96 -16.24
CA GLY A 402 11.76 19.68 -15.65
C GLY A 402 10.57 19.06 -14.90
N LYS A 403 9.97 19.83 -13.99
CA LYS A 403 8.75 19.41 -13.26
C LYS A 403 7.58 19.17 -14.19
N LYS A 404 7.48 19.94 -15.26
CA LYS A 404 6.44 19.78 -16.29
C LYS A 404 6.55 18.41 -16.99
N ASP A 405 7.76 18.01 -17.40
CA ASP A 405 7.98 16.67 -17.97
C ASP A 405 7.69 15.56 -16.95
N GLU A 406 8.11 15.74 -15.68
CA GLU A 406 7.83 14.78 -14.60
C GLU A 406 6.33 14.60 -14.36
N LEU A 407 5.57 15.71 -14.19
CA LEU A 407 4.12 15.69 -14.00
C LEU A 407 3.41 15.05 -15.20
N LYS A 408 3.89 15.32 -16.42
CA LYS A 408 3.33 14.69 -17.62
C LYS A 408 3.51 13.18 -17.58
N ARG A 409 4.73 12.70 -17.35
CA ARG A 409 5.03 11.26 -17.22
C ARG A 409 4.22 10.62 -16.09
N GLN A 410 4.07 11.31 -14.97
CA GLN A 410 3.26 10.84 -13.84
C GLN A 410 1.77 10.72 -14.21
N SER A 411 1.19 11.69 -14.91
CA SER A 411 -0.20 11.62 -15.39
C SER A 411 -0.42 10.43 -16.35
N LEU A 412 0.56 10.16 -17.22
CA LEU A 412 0.55 9.03 -18.14
C LEU A 412 0.77 7.69 -17.40
N ALA A 413 1.59 7.67 -16.34
CA ALA A 413 1.79 6.52 -15.47
C ALA A 413 0.48 6.07 -14.83
N PHE A 414 -0.31 7.01 -14.31
CA PHE A 414 -1.62 6.71 -13.74
C PHE A 414 -2.60 6.19 -14.79
N LEU A 415 -2.57 6.76 -16.00
CA LEU A 415 -3.43 6.33 -17.09
C LEU A 415 -3.07 4.90 -17.54
N GLU A 416 -1.78 4.59 -17.65
CA GLU A 416 -1.28 3.26 -17.97
C GLU A 416 -1.60 2.26 -16.86
N THR A 417 -1.46 2.66 -15.59
CA THR A 417 -1.83 1.84 -14.43
C THR A 417 -3.32 1.47 -14.46
N TYR A 418 -4.20 2.43 -14.74
CA TYR A 418 -5.63 2.16 -14.86
C TYR A 418 -5.95 1.26 -16.07
N PHE A 419 -5.22 1.41 -17.18
CA PHE A 419 -5.31 0.52 -18.33
C PHE A 419 -4.97 -0.93 -17.96
N TYR A 420 -3.87 -1.16 -17.23
CA TYR A 420 -3.47 -2.49 -16.78
C TYR A 420 -4.41 -3.10 -15.74
N LEU A 421 -5.02 -2.30 -14.85
CA LEU A 421 -6.05 -2.81 -13.93
C LEU A 421 -7.27 -3.37 -14.68
N ILE A 422 -7.69 -2.72 -15.77
CA ILE A 422 -8.77 -3.22 -16.64
C ILE A 422 -8.36 -4.51 -17.34
N LEU A 423 -7.15 -4.58 -17.89
CA LEU A 423 -6.64 -5.82 -18.51
C LEU A 423 -6.50 -6.95 -17.50
N PHE A 424 -6.03 -6.65 -16.28
CA PHE A 424 -5.90 -7.63 -15.22
C PHE A 424 -7.25 -8.17 -14.78
N ASN A 425 -8.27 -7.31 -14.64
CA ASN A 425 -9.61 -7.79 -14.33
C ASN A 425 -10.21 -8.65 -15.46
N LEU A 426 -9.95 -8.31 -16.73
CA LEU A 426 -10.33 -9.18 -17.86
C LEU A 426 -9.62 -10.54 -17.79
N TYR A 427 -8.33 -10.55 -17.46
CA TYR A 427 -7.57 -11.78 -17.23
C TYR A 427 -8.18 -12.62 -16.09
N LEU A 428 -8.63 -11.98 -15.00
CA LEU A 428 -9.24 -12.69 -13.89
C LEU A 428 -10.51 -13.45 -14.33
N HIS A 429 -11.35 -12.84 -15.17
CA HIS A 429 -12.51 -13.49 -15.79
C HIS A 429 -12.12 -14.62 -16.74
N ASP A 430 -11.25 -14.34 -17.72
CA ASP A 430 -10.84 -15.30 -18.75
C ASP A 430 -10.24 -16.57 -18.13
N CYS A 431 -9.47 -16.42 -17.05
CA CYS A 431 -8.71 -17.50 -16.43
C CYS A 431 -9.36 -18.09 -15.17
N GLU A 432 -10.56 -17.64 -14.78
CA GLU A 432 -11.28 -18.13 -13.59
C GLU A 432 -11.49 -19.65 -13.64
N SER A 433 -11.95 -20.17 -14.79
CA SER A 433 -12.18 -21.60 -15.03
C SER A 433 -10.93 -22.47 -14.86
N THR A 434 -9.76 -21.90 -15.15
CA THR A 434 -8.46 -22.57 -14.99
C THR A 434 -7.83 -22.36 -13.62
N ARG A 435 -8.48 -21.58 -12.74
CA ARG A 435 -7.95 -21.10 -11.46
C ARG A 435 -6.63 -20.35 -11.61
N TRP A 436 -6.54 -19.50 -12.63
CA TRP A 436 -5.38 -18.65 -12.91
C TRP A 436 -4.06 -19.44 -12.95
N LYS A 437 -4.00 -20.53 -13.71
CA LYS A 437 -2.77 -21.36 -13.85
C LYS A 437 -1.73 -20.71 -14.75
N SER A 438 -2.17 -20.05 -15.84
CA SER A 438 -1.30 -19.22 -16.68
C SER A 438 -0.95 -17.94 -15.91
N SER A 439 0.22 -17.35 -16.16
CA SER A 439 0.57 -16.04 -15.60
C SER A 439 -0.13 -14.93 -16.36
N PHE A 440 -0.27 -13.77 -15.72
CA PHE A 440 -0.81 -12.58 -16.37
C PHE A 440 0.05 -12.16 -17.57
N GLU A 441 1.38 -12.28 -17.46
CA GLU A 441 2.31 -12.01 -18.56
C GLU A 441 2.06 -12.90 -19.78
N THR A 442 1.99 -14.22 -19.59
CA THR A 442 1.69 -15.17 -20.68
C THR A 442 0.32 -14.91 -21.29
N TRP A 443 -0.68 -14.56 -20.47
CA TRP A 443 -1.99 -14.20 -20.98
C TRP A 443 -1.97 -12.90 -21.78
N LEU A 444 -1.21 -11.87 -21.36
CA LEU A 444 -1.06 -10.62 -22.10
C LEU A 444 -0.45 -10.84 -23.49
N GLU A 445 0.58 -11.67 -23.59
CA GLU A 445 1.20 -12.03 -24.88
C GLU A 445 0.19 -12.69 -25.83
N GLN A 446 -0.58 -13.65 -25.32
CA GLN A 446 -1.63 -14.31 -26.09
C GLN A 446 -2.76 -13.34 -26.44
N PHE A 447 -3.15 -12.46 -25.52
CA PHE A 447 -4.18 -11.47 -25.73
C PHE A 447 -3.79 -10.42 -26.77
N ALA A 448 -2.50 -10.03 -26.84
CA ALA A 448 -1.99 -9.09 -27.83
C ALA A 448 -2.15 -9.60 -29.27
N SER A 449 -2.10 -10.92 -29.47
CA SER A 449 -2.36 -11.54 -30.78
C SER A 449 -3.84 -11.50 -31.20
N ARG A 450 -4.76 -11.46 -30.23
CA ARG A 450 -6.22 -11.46 -30.45
C ARG A 450 -6.81 -10.05 -30.47
N CYS A 451 -6.24 -9.14 -29.69
CA CYS A 451 -6.70 -7.79 -29.48
C CYS A 451 -5.51 -6.83 -29.60
N ASN A 452 -5.59 -5.86 -30.51
CA ASN A 452 -4.51 -4.90 -30.77
C ASN A 452 -4.41 -3.80 -29.68
N TYR A 453 -4.49 -4.17 -28.40
CA TYR A 453 -4.42 -3.22 -27.28
C TYR A 453 -3.04 -2.55 -27.19
N MET A 454 -1.98 -3.21 -27.65
CA MET A 454 -0.62 -2.64 -27.68
C MET A 454 -0.54 -1.36 -28.54
N ALA A 455 -1.33 -1.26 -29.61
CA ALA A 455 -1.40 -0.04 -30.41
C ALA A 455 -2.05 1.13 -29.64
N LEU A 456 -2.93 0.84 -28.67
CA LEU A 456 -3.47 1.85 -27.75
C LEU A 456 -2.40 2.29 -26.74
N LEU A 457 -1.62 1.35 -26.20
CA LEU A 457 -0.51 1.66 -25.29
C LEU A 457 0.58 2.49 -25.99
N ASP A 458 0.89 2.20 -27.26
CA ASP A 458 1.87 2.97 -28.06
C ASP A 458 1.34 4.32 -28.57
N ASN A 459 0.06 4.61 -28.32
CA ASN A 459 -0.55 5.91 -28.53
C ASN A 459 -1.27 6.42 -27.27
N LEU A 460 -0.80 6.03 -26.08
CA LEU A 460 -1.45 6.37 -24.82
C LEU A 460 -1.17 7.83 -24.46
N GLY A 461 -2.24 8.60 -24.27
CA GLY A 461 -2.18 10.02 -23.94
C GLY A 461 -3.58 10.61 -23.87
N PHE A 462 -3.68 11.94 -23.95
CA PHE A 462 -4.93 12.67 -23.82
C PHE A 462 -5.33 13.38 -25.12
N PRO A 463 -5.73 12.65 -26.18
CA PRO A 463 -6.09 13.25 -27.48
C PRO A 463 -7.28 14.22 -27.40
N GLU A 464 -8.11 14.13 -26.35
CA GLU A 464 -9.16 15.09 -26.01
C GLU A 464 -8.64 16.47 -25.55
N PHE A 465 -7.42 16.55 -25.06
CA PHE A 465 -6.88 17.77 -24.44
C PHE A 465 -5.63 18.32 -25.13
N GLU A 466 -4.84 17.45 -25.77
CA GLU A 466 -3.56 17.84 -26.35
C GLU A 466 -3.28 17.15 -27.69
N LYS A 467 -2.33 17.73 -28.44
CA LYS A 467 -1.80 17.09 -29.64
C LYS A 467 -0.86 15.95 -29.24
N PRO A 468 -0.82 14.86 -30.03
CA PRO A 468 0.08 13.74 -29.76
C PRO A 468 1.55 14.19 -29.77
N ASP A 469 2.30 13.82 -28.75
CA ASP A 469 3.75 14.03 -28.64
C ASP A 469 4.51 12.70 -28.70
N ASP A 470 5.80 12.71 -28.37
CA ASP A 470 6.63 11.51 -28.37
C ASP A 470 6.38 10.62 -27.14
N LEU A 471 6.01 11.21 -25.99
CA LEU A 471 5.72 10.49 -24.74
C LEU A 471 4.51 9.55 -24.85
N ARG A 472 3.70 9.68 -25.91
CA ARG A 472 2.64 8.72 -26.21
C ARG A 472 3.14 7.31 -26.57
N ARG A 473 4.40 7.17 -26.98
CA ARG A 473 5.00 5.89 -27.36
C ARG A 473 5.61 5.23 -26.13
N ILE A 474 5.39 3.93 -25.96
CA ILE A 474 5.84 3.19 -24.75
C ILE A 474 7.34 3.37 -24.52
N ARG A 475 8.14 3.26 -25.59
CA ARG A 475 9.60 3.37 -25.54
C ARG A 475 10.08 4.75 -25.10
N GLU A 476 9.44 5.82 -25.55
CA GLU A 476 9.84 7.19 -25.24
C GLU A 476 9.37 7.61 -23.84
N ARG A 477 8.19 7.10 -23.42
CA ARG A 477 7.60 7.35 -22.10
C ARG A 477 8.48 6.85 -20.96
N TRP A 478 9.11 5.70 -21.15
CA TRP A 478 9.87 4.99 -20.10
C TRP A 478 11.37 4.90 -20.35
N ARG A 479 11.89 5.62 -21.35
CA ARG A 479 13.34 5.82 -21.48
C ARG A 479 13.86 6.54 -20.23
N PRO A 480 14.89 6.02 -19.56
CA PRO A 480 15.60 6.77 -18.53
C PRO A 480 16.06 8.09 -19.14
N HIS A 481 15.82 9.22 -18.47
CA HIS A 481 16.45 10.47 -18.87
C HIS A 481 17.96 10.21 -18.88
N SER A 482 18.60 10.39 -20.03
CA SER A 482 20.04 10.56 -20.06
C SER A 482 20.30 11.84 -19.28
N THR A 483 20.56 11.74 -17.98
CA THR A 483 21.21 12.81 -17.25
C THR A 483 22.42 13.16 -18.08
N THR A 484 22.47 14.40 -18.54
CA THR A 484 23.58 14.96 -19.29
C THR A 484 24.84 14.62 -18.52
N VAL A 485 25.57 13.59 -18.97
CA VAL A 485 27.00 13.49 -18.69
C VAL A 485 27.53 14.70 -19.43
N SER A 486 27.63 15.81 -18.70
CA SER A 486 28.44 16.95 -19.08
C SER A 486 29.72 16.35 -19.63
N GLN A 487 30.00 16.62 -20.90
CA GLN A 487 31.29 16.34 -21.52
C GLN A 487 32.38 16.92 -20.62
N VAL A 488 32.90 16.12 -19.69
CA VAL A 488 34.23 16.37 -19.13
C VAL A 488 35.14 15.72 -20.15
N GLY A 489 35.75 16.61 -20.94
CA GLY A 489 36.57 16.26 -22.08
C GLY A 489 37.68 15.28 -21.70
N SER A 490 38.01 14.48 -22.70
CA SER A 490 39.26 13.77 -22.86
C SER A 490 40.43 14.61 -22.35
N ILE A 491 41.08 14.21 -21.26
CA ILE A 491 42.53 14.34 -21.09
C ILE A 491 43.03 13.08 -20.39
N VAL A 492 44.00 12.48 -21.08
CA VAL A 492 44.91 11.37 -20.77
C VAL A 492 45.18 11.10 -19.30
#